data_AF-A0A536ZN46-F1
#
_entry.id   AF-A0A536ZN46-F1
#
_cell.length_a   1.000
_cell.length_b   1.000
_cell.length_c   1.000
_cell.angle_alpha   90.00
_cell.angle_beta   90.00
_cell.angle_gamma   90.00
#
_symmetry.space_group_name_H-M   'P 1'
#
loop_
_entity.id
_entity.type
_entity.pdbx_description
1 polymer ?
#
loop_
_entity_poly.entity_id
_entity_poly.type
_entity_poly.pdbx_seq_one_letter_code
_entity_poly.pdbx_strand_id
1 'polypeptide(L)' 'MKIRLTINGKAISATLTTNGAAKDFLSLLPMTLTLDDYAATEKIAYLPRKLSTAGAPAGSDPSVGDIAYYAP' A
#
# COMPACT_ATOMS: atom_id res chain seq x y z
N MET A 1 11.42 0.59 4.61
CA MET A 1 11.85 1.27 3.35
C MET A 1 11.01 2.53 3.19
N LYS A 2 11.48 3.61 2.56
CA LYS A 2 10.68 4.85 2.42
C LYS A 2 10.24 5.07 0.98
N ILE A 3 9.00 5.51 0.78
CA ILE A 3 8.44 5.91 -0.51
C ILE A 3 7.85 7.31 -0.43
N ARG A 4 7.69 7.95 -1.59
CA ARG A 4 6.93 9.20 -1.74
C ARG A 4 5.60 8.87 -2.41
N LEU A 5 4.51 9.29 -1.77
CA LEU A 5 3.18 9.34 -2.37
C LEU A 5 2.88 10.77 -2.77
N THR A 6 2.20 10.96 -3.89
CA THR A 6 1.66 12.27 -4.29
C THR A 6 0.15 12.14 -4.41
N ILE A 7 -0.58 12.87 -3.58
CA ILE A 7 -2.05 12.85 -3.56
C ILE A 7 -2.51 14.30 -3.71
N ASN A 8 -3.35 14.58 -4.71
CA ASN A 8 -3.83 15.94 -5.02
C ASN A 8 -2.70 16.98 -5.09
N GLY A 9 -1.57 16.61 -5.71
CA GLY A 9 -0.38 17.47 -5.85
C GLY A 9 0.48 17.60 -4.57
N LYS A 10 0.05 17.05 -3.44
CA LYS A 10 0.80 17.08 -2.17
C LYS A 10 1.66 15.84 -2.02
N ALA A 11 2.95 16.05 -1.80
CA ALA A 11 3.88 14.97 -1.48
C ALA A 11 3.79 14.57 0.00
N ILE A 12 3.71 13.26 0.24
CA ILE A 12 3.68 12.64 1.57
C ILE A 12 4.74 11.54 1.59
N SER A 13 5.46 11.39 2.70
CA SER A 13 6.38 10.28 2.89
C SER A 13 5.68 9.14 3.62
N ALA A 14 5.87 7.92 3.13
CA ALA A 14 5.39 6.72 3.80
C ALA A 14 6.55 5.75 4.05
N THR A 15 6.41 4.94 5.10
CA THR A 15 7.38 3.89 5.43
C THR A 15 6.73 2.54 5.22
N LEU A 16 7.36 1.70 4.40
CA LEU A 16 6.98 0.32 4.20
C LEU A 16 7.79 -0.60 5.13
N THR A 17 7.16 -1.70 5.52
CA THR A 17 7.81 -2.82 6.20
C THR A 17 8.87 -3.48 5.30
N THR A 18 9.61 -4.45 5.84
CA THR A 18 10.68 -5.16 5.13
C THR A 18 10.31 -6.62 4.86
N ASN A 19 9.18 -6.85 4.19
CA ASN A 19 8.68 -8.18 3.82
C ASN A 19 8.51 -8.33 2.30
N GLY A 20 8.05 -9.50 1.84
CA GLY A 20 7.80 -9.80 0.43
C GLY A 20 6.81 -8.82 -0.22
N ALA A 21 5.74 -8.45 0.49
CA ALA A 21 4.71 -7.57 -0.05
C ALA A 21 5.28 -6.17 -0.32
N ALA A 22 6.05 -5.61 0.61
CA ALA A 22 6.68 -4.31 0.44
C ALA A 22 7.69 -4.30 -0.73
N LYS A 23 8.49 -5.37 -0.88
CA LYS A 23 9.47 -5.49 -1.98
C LYS A 23 8.77 -5.60 -3.34
N ASP A 24 7.72 -6.40 -3.43
CA ASP A 24 6.93 -6.54 -4.66
C ASP A 24 6.22 -5.24 -5.01
N PHE A 25 5.65 -4.55 -4.03
CA PHE A 25 5.01 -3.25 -4.24
C PHE A 25 6.01 -2.23 -4.80
N LEU A 26 7.24 -2.19 -4.28
CA LEU A 26 8.30 -1.33 -4.81
C LEU A 26 8.65 -1.64 -6.26
N SER A 27 8.62 -2.91 -6.69
CA SER A 27 8.90 -3.30 -8.08
C SER A 27 7.89 -2.76 -9.09
N LEU A 28 6.72 -2.32 -8.61
CA LEU A 28 5.68 -1.74 -9.44
C LEU A 28 5.79 -0.21 -9.57
N LEU A 29 6.71 0.43 -8.84
CA LEU A 29 6.92 1.88 -8.91
C LEU A 29 7.77 2.27 -10.13
N PRO A 30 7.55 3.46 -10.72
CA PRO A 30 6.49 4.41 -10.39
C PRO A 30 5.12 3.96 -10.90
N MET A 31 4.06 4.27 -10.15
CA MET A 31 2.68 3.98 -10.55
C MET A 31 1.77 5.17 -10.25
N THR A 32 0.66 5.25 -10.96
CA THR A 32 -0.46 6.15 -10.65
C THR A 32 -1.71 5.29 -10.53
N LEU A 33 -2.43 5.46 -9.42
CA LEU A 33 -3.65 4.73 -9.13
C LEU A 33 -4.76 5.73 -8.79
N THR A 34 -5.98 5.42 -9.21
CA THR A 34 -7.18 6.08 -8.73
C THR A 34 -7.60 5.41 -7.43
N LEU A 35 -7.79 6.20 -6.36
CA LEU A 35 -8.24 5.69 -5.07
C LEU A 35 -9.76 5.82 -4.96
N ASP A 36 -10.43 4.73 -4.61
CA ASP A 36 -11.87 4.70 -4.33
C ASP A 36 -12.13 4.85 -2.83
N ASP A 37 -13.26 5.47 -2.48
CA ASP A 37 -13.76 5.48 -1.11
C ASP A 37 -14.39 4.13 -0.77
N TYR A 38 -13.83 3.47 0.22
CA TYR A 38 -14.39 2.22 0.75
C TYR A 38 -14.96 2.47 2.14
N ALA A 39 -16.29 2.38 2.23
CA ALA A 39 -17.06 2.50 3.46
C ALA A 39 -16.75 3.77 4.29
N ALA A 40 -16.41 4.89 3.63
CA ALA A 40 -16.00 6.15 4.26
C ALA A 40 -14.84 6.02 5.26
N THR A 41 -14.09 4.92 5.22
CA THR A 41 -13.05 4.57 6.20
C THR A 41 -11.70 4.44 5.53
N GLU A 42 -11.65 3.78 4.37
CA GLU A 42 -10.41 3.48 3.67
C GLU A 42 -10.43 4.09 2.26
N LYS A 43 -9.23 4.44 1.77
CA LYS A 43 -9.01 4.77 0.37
C LYS A 43 -8.25 3.60 -0.26
N ILE A 44 -8.89 2.89 -1.18
CA ILE A 44 -8.34 1.65 -1.74
C ILE A 44 -8.07 1.78 -3.24
N ALA A 45 -7.18 0.92 -3.74
CA ALA A 45 -7.00 0.71 -5.17
C ALA A 45 -6.56 -0.73 -5.43
N TYR A 46 -6.82 -1.19 -6.66
CA TYR A 46 -6.37 -2.49 -7.12
C TYR A 46 -5.01 -2.36 -7.81
N LEU A 47 -4.08 -3.23 -7.41
CA LEU A 47 -2.75 -3.30 -8.02
C LEU A 47 -2.81 -4.09 -9.34
N PRO A 48 -1.91 -3.84 -10.30
CA PRO A 48 -1.88 -4.54 -11.59
C PRO A 48 -1.62 -6.05 -11.48
N ARG A 49 -1.11 -6.51 -10.33
CA ARG A 49 -0.95 -7.93 -9.97
C ARG A 49 -1.00 -8.12 -8.46
N LYS A 50 -1.22 -9.36 -8.02
CA LYS A 50 -1.04 -9.73 -6.61
C LYS A 50 0.42 -9.57 -6.18
N LEU A 51 0.61 -9.23 -4.90
CA LEU A 51 1.93 -9.16 -4.27
C LEU A 51 2.22 -10.48 -3.55
N SER A 52 3.49 -10.84 -3.46
CA SER A 52 3.93 -11.89 -2.55
C SER A 52 3.63 -11.52 -1.09
N THR A 53 3.04 -12.42 -0.32
CA THR A 53 2.85 -12.27 1.14
C THR A 53 3.96 -12.95 1.95
N ALA A 54 5.06 -13.37 1.30
CA ALA A 54 6.16 -14.05 1.96
C ALA A 54 6.75 -13.19 3.09
N GLY A 55 6.78 -13.73 4.31
CA GLY A 55 7.27 -13.05 5.50
C GLY A 55 6.38 -11.91 6.00
N ALA A 56 5.17 -11.75 5.45
CA ALA A 56 4.14 -10.89 6.06
C ALA A 56 3.42 -11.66 7.18
N PRO A 57 2.91 -10.97 8.21
CA PRO A 57 2.05 -11.61 9.21
C PRO A 57 0.74 -12.10 8.55
N ALA A 58 0.06 -13.06 9.20
CA ALA A 58 -1.22 -13.58 8.71
C ALA A 58 -2.35 -12.52 8.69
N GLY A 59 -2.19 -11.45 9.44
CA GLY A 59 -3.12 -10.32 9.49
C GLY A 59 -2.48 -9.09 10.10
N SER A 60 -3.25 -8.01 10.14
CA SER A 60 -2.87 -6.71 10.70
C SER A 60 -4.07 -6.03 11.35
N ASP A 61 -3.81 -5.21 12.36
CA ASP A 61 -4.78 -4.28 12.97
C ASP A 61 -4.34 -2.84 12.62
N PRO A 62 -4.75 -2.31 11.44
CA PRO A 62 -4.23 -1.05 10.93
C PRO A 62 -4.80 0.15 11.70
N SER A 63 -3.95 1.17 11.89
CA SER A 63 -4.32 2.47 12.45
C SER A 63 -4.52 3.53 11.37
N VAL A 64 -5.15 4.65 11.73
CA VAL A 64 -5.33 5.80 10.83
C VAL A 64 -3.97 6.26 10.28
N GLY A 65 -3.84 6.25 8.95
CA GLY A 65 -2.61 6.65 8.25
C GLY A 65 -1.74 5.47 7.80
N ASP A 66 -2.08 4.24 8.19
CA ASP A 66 -1.37 3.05 7.72
C ASP A 66 -1.65 2.75 6.24
N ILE A 67 -0.69 2.08 5.61
CA ILE A 67 -0.83 1.51 4.27
C ILE A 67 -0.86 -0.01 4.45
N ALA A 68 -2.00 -0.60 4.14
CA ALA A 68 -2.21 -2.05 4.23
C ALA A 68 -2.33 -2.68 2.84
N TYR A 69 -2.00 -3.97 2.75
CA TYR A 69 -2.24 -4.79 1.57
C TYR A 69 -3.24 -5.89 1.93
N TYR A 70 -4.41 -5.84 1.31
CA TYR A 70 -5.40 -6.91 1.43
C TYR A 70 -5.06 -8.04 0.45
N ALA A 71 -4.89 -9.24 0.98
CA ALA A 71 -4.63 -10.46 0.22
C ALA A 71 -5.60 -11.56 0.69
N PRO A 72 -6.64 -11.88 -0.11
CA PRO A 72 -7.45 -13.07 0.15
C PRO A 72 -6.68 -14.35 -0.22
#